data_AF-A0A1H5QEP5-F1
#
_entry.id   AF-A0A1H5QEP5-F1
#
_cell.length_a   1.000
_cell.length_b   1.000
_cell.length_c   1.000
_cell.angle_alpha   90.00
_cell.angle_beta   90.00
_cell.angle_gamma   90.00
#
_symmetry.space_group_name_H-M   'P 1'
#
loop_
_entity.id
_entity.type
_entity.pdbx_description
1 polymer ?
#
loop_
_entity_poly.entity_id
_entity_poly.type
_entity_poly.pdbx_seq_one_letter_code
_entity_poly.pdbx_strand_id
1 'polypeptide(L)'
;MNPLTPGDLLASDEIALLDRALLEWGGPARCSDELAVGMGFASLDDLVTQCERLRAALRTGNPLAPVDWARVLIAAEIVFVSDLAGTGFEWPTTTGLDDVVTLRTLRGIQRKLGKVVRAYYGKRPSEA
;
A
#
# COMPACT_ATOMS: atom_id res chain seq x y z
N MET A 1 -18.50 4.49 -7.12
CA MET A 1 -17.61 5.65 -6.87
C MET A 1 -16.66 5.71 -8.06
N ASN A 2 -16.52 6.85 -8.73
CA ASN A 2 -15.65 6.93 -9.92
C ASN A 2 -14.20 6.66 -9.52
N PRO A 3 -13.41 5.97 -10.38
CA PRO A 3 -12.01 5.72 -10.09
C PRO A 3 -11.23 7.04 -10.07
N LEU A 4 -10.36 7.20 -9.07
CA LEU A 4 -9.64 8.45 -8.80
C LEU A 4 -8.18 8.31 -9.24
N THR A 5 -7.62 9.33 -9.88
CA THR A 5 -6.21 9.30 -10.27
C THR A 5 -5.32 9.56 -9.04
N PRO A 6 -4.12 8.95 -8.98
CA PRO A 6 -3.17 9.19 -7.90
C PRO A 6 -2.80 10.67 -7.72
N GLY A 7 -2.55 11.40 -8.82
CA GLY A 7 -2.10 12.80 -8.78
C GLY A 7 -3.17 13.79 -8.30
N ASP A 8 -4.46 13.44 -8.41
CA ASP A 8 -5.54 14.27 -7.87
C ASP A 8 -5.65 14.17 -6.34
N LEU A 9 -5.13 13.09 -5.76
CA LEU A 9 -5.29 12.76 -4.33
C LEU A 9 -4.01 12.94 -3.52
N LEU A 10 -2.86 12.61 -4.09
CA LEU A 10 -1.58 12.46 -3.41
C LEU A 10 -0.50 13.31 -4.07
N ALA A 11 0.44 13.80 -3.26
CA ALA A 11 1.64 14.46 -3.74
C ALA A 11 2.64 13.43 -4.31
N SER A 12 3.60 13.89 -5.12
CA SER A 12 4.55 13.00 -5.80
C SER A 12 5.40 12.15 -4.84
N ASP A 13 5.78 12.71 -3.69
CA ASP A 13 6.52 12.01 -2.63
C ASP A 13 5.66 10.94 -1.94
N GLU A 14 4.37 11.21 -1.74
CA GLU A 14 3.41 10.25 -1.21
C GLU A 14 3.17 9.09 -2.20
N ILE A 15 3.05 9.39 -3.49
CA ILE A 15 2.95 8.37 -4.55
C ILE A 15 4.22 7.52 -4.59
N ALA A 16 5.39 8.15 -4.54
CA ALA A 16 6.67 7.46 -4.52
C ALA A 16 6.83 6.55 -3.30
N LEU A 17 6.37 7.00 -2.12
CA LEU A 17 6.36 6.17 -0.92
C LEU A 17 5.48 4.93 -1.09
N LEU A 18 4.27 5.08 -1.64
CA LEU A 18 3.38 3.93 -1.89
C LEU A 18 3.96 2.97 -2.92
N ASP A 19 4.54 3.47 -4.02
CA ASP A 19 5.23 2.61 -5.00
C ASP A 19 6.39 1.84 -4.38
N ARG A 20 7.21 2.50 -3.56
CA ARG A 20 8.35 1.85 -2.89
C ARG A 20 7.88 0.82 -1.86
N ALA A 21 6.83 1.11 -1.10
CA ALA A 21 6.26 0.18 -0.12
C ALA A 21 5.73 -1.09 -0.78
N LEU A 22 5.00 -0.96 -1.90
CA LEU A 22 4.47 -2.12 -2.61
C LEU A 22 5.57 -2.98 -3.25
N LEU A 23 6.72 -2.39 -3.62
CA LEU A 23 7.86 -3.15 -4.14
C LEU A 23 8.42 -4.15 -3.12
N GLU A 24 8.36 -3.83 -1.83
CA GLU A 24 8.91 -4.68 -0.76
C GLU A 24 8.22 -6.05 -0.66
N TRP A 25 6.94 -6.14 -1.05
CA TRP A 25 6.20 -7.42 -1.08
C TRP A 25 6.68 -8.38 -2.18
N GLY A 26 7.38 -7.88 -3.20
CA GLY A 26 8.08 -8.71 -4.19
C GLY A 26 9.53 -9.03 -3.80
N GLY A 27 9.95 -8.68 -2.58
CA GLY A 27 11.32 -8.78 -2.11
C GLY A 27 11.42 -9.22 -0.64
N PRO A 28 12.01 -8.42 0.25
CA PRO A 28 12.39 -8.87 1.60
C PRO A 28 11.23 -9.06 2.58
N ALA A 29 10.03 -8.54 2.28
CA ALA A 29 8.86 -8.75 3.14
C ALA A 29 8.43 -10.22 3.17
N ARG A 30 7.99 -10.68 4.34
CA ARG A 30 7.66 -12.09 4.60
C ARG A 30 6.17 -12.23 4.84
N CYS A 31 5.40 -12.28 3.76
CA CYS A 31 3.95 -12.45 3.82
C CYS A 31 3.56 -13.92 3.80
N SER A 32 2.56 -14.30 4.60
CA SER A 32 1.85 -15.58 4.44
C SER A 32 0.59 -15.40 3.59
N ASP A 33 0.02 -16.50 3.08
CA ASP A 33 -1.26 -16.48 2.38
C ASP A 33 -2.38 -15.88 3.24
N GLU A 34 -2.43 -16.22 4.54
CA GLU A 34 -3.45 -15.71 5.46
C GLU A 34 -3.36 -14.20 5.63
N LEU A 35 -2.13 -13.67 5.69
CA LEU A 35 -1.92 -12.22 5.77
C LEU A 35 -2.30 -11.54 4.46
N ALA A 36 -1.91 -12.10 3.31
CA ALA A 36 -2.30 -11.59 2.00
C ALA A 36 -3.84 -11.54 1.86
N VAL A 37 -4.53 -12.61 2.26
CA VAL A 37 -6.00 -12.66 2.31
C VAL A 37 -6.58 -11.64 3.30
N GLY A 38 -5.95 -11.45 4.46
CA GLY A 38 -6.31 -10.41 5.42
C GLY A 38 -6.23 -8.99 4.84
N MET A 39 -5.23 -8.73 4.00
CA MET A 39 -5.04 -7.46 3.28
C MET A 39 -5.98 -7.28 2.08
N GLY A 40 -6.76 -8.30 1.73
CA GLY A 40 -7.76 -8.25 0.65
C GLY A 40 -7.27 -8.77 -0.71
N PHE A 41 -6.17 -9.53 -0.73
CA PHE A 41 -5.71 -10.29 -1.90
C PHE A 41 -6.26 -11.71 -1.88
N ALA A 42 -6.19 -12.44 -2.99
CA ALA A 42 -6.67 -13.82 -3.06
C ALA A 42 -5.67 -14.83 -2.47
N SER A 43 -4.38 -14.53 -2.52
CA SER A 43 -3.25 -15.36 -2.08
C SER A 43 -1.98 -14.51 -2.03
N LEU A 44 -0.86 -15.11 -1.60
CA LEU A 44 0.47 -14.52 -1.69
C LEU A 44 0.87 -14.21 -3.15
N ASP A 45 0.60 -15.12 -4.07
CA ASP A 45 0.91 -14.92 -5.50
C ASP A 45 0.07 -13.77 -6.09
N ASP A 46 -1.20 -13.66 -5.68
CA ASP A 46 -2.05 -12.52 -6.04
C ASP A 46 -1.55 -11.22 -5.42
N LEU A 47 -1.09 -11.22 -4.16
CA LEU A 47 -0.47 -10.05 -3.54
C LEU A 47 0.69 -9.52 -4.39
N VAL A 48 1.63 -10.38 -4.78
CA VAL A 48 2.78 -9.96 -5.59
C VAL A 48 2.33 -9.42 -6.95
N THR A 49 1.45 -10.14 -7.64
CA THR A 49 0.91 -9.75 -8.95
C THR A 49 0.15 -8.41 -8.90
N GLN A 50 -0.71 -8.23 -7.90
CA GLN A 50 -1.48 -7.00 -7.73
C GLN A 50 -0.58 -5.85 -7.31
N CYS A 51 0.43 -6.07 -6.46
CA CYS A 51 1.41 -5.04 -6.11
C CYS A 51 2.10 -4.49 -7.36
N GLU A 52 2.52 -5.35 -8.30
CA GLU A 52 3.08 -4.90 -9.58
C GLU A 52 2.09 -4.05 -10.40
N ARG A 53 0.84 -4.51 -10.54
CA ARG A 53 -0.22 -3.76 -11.24
C ARG A 53 -0.48 -2.39 -10.60
N LEU A 54 -0.63 -2.37 -9.27
CA LEU A 54 -0.94 -1.16 -8.50
C LEU A 54 0.19 -0.15 -8.58
N ARG A 55 1.45 -0.61 -8.51
CA ARG A 55 2.63 0.23 -8.72
C ARG A 55 2.66 0.83 -10.12
N ALA A 56 2.35 0.05 -11.15
CA ALA A 56 2.26 0.56 -12.51
C ALA A 56 1.20 1.67 -12.61
N ALA A 57 0.04 1.48 -11.98
CA ALA A 57 -1.02 2.48 -11.94
C ALA A 57 -0.61 3.77 -11.19
N LEU A 58 0.06 3.64 -10.04
CA LEU A 58 0.61 4.77 -9.29
C LEU A 58 1.59 5.60 -10.13
N ARG A 59 2.53 4.95 -10.82
CA ARG A 59 3.55 5.61 -11.65
C ARG A 59 2.98 6.29 -12.90
N THR A 60 2.00 5.65 -13.53
CA THR A 60 1.40 6.13 -14.79
C THR A 60 0.26 7.11 -14.55
N GLY A 61 -0.18 7.29 -13.30
CA GLY A 61 -1.33 8.12 -12.98
C GLY A 61 -2.67 7.50 -13.38
N ASN A 62 -2.71 6.18 -13.61
CA ASN A 62 -3.95 5.51 -13.98
C ASN A 62 -4.94 5.51 -12.80
N PRO A 63 -6.25 5.71 -13.06
CA PRO A 63 -7.26 5.69 -12.02
C PRO A 63 -7.29 4.37 -11.24
N LEU A 64 -7.42 4.46 -9.92
CA LEU A 64 -7.58 3.31 -9.03
C LEU A 64 -8.99 3.26 -8.45
N ALA A 65 -9.52 2.04 -8.31
CA ALA A 65 -10.77 1.79 -7.61
C ALA A 65 -10.61 1.99 -6.09
N PRO A 66 -11.68 2.31 -5.35
CA PRO A 66 -11.58 2.45 -3.89
C PRO A 66 -11.04 1.22 -3.15
N VAL A 67 -11.34 0.01 -3.63
CA VAL A 67 -10.79 -1.24 -3.06
C VAL A 67 -9.28 -1.33 -3.26
N ASP A 68 -8.78 -0.88 -4.41
CA ASP A 68 -7.35 -0.85 -4.71
C ASP A 68 -6.65 0.18 -3.81
N TRP A 69 -7.25 1.34 -3.57
CA TRP A 69 -6.73 2.29 -2.58
C TRP A 69 -6.64 1.69 -1.16
N ALA A 70 -7.62 0.89 -0.76
CA ALA A 70 -7.60 0.21 0.54
C ALA A 70 -6.49 -0.84 0.62
N ARG A 71 -6.31 -1.65 -0.44
CA ARG A 71 -5.20 -2.62 -0.57
C ARG A 71 -3.84 -1.94 -0.53
N VAL A 72 -3.66 -0.86 -1.29
CA VAL A 72 -2.41 -0.08 -1.30
C VAL A 72 -2.09 0.45 0.10
N LEU A 73 -3.10 1.03 0.78
CA LEU A 73 -2.90 1.61 2.09
C LEU A 73 -2.51 0.57 3.15
N ILE A 74 -3.27 -0.53 3.26
CA ILE A 74 -3.01 -1.54 4.28
C ILE A 74 -1.68 -2.27 4.02
N ALA A 75 -1.35 -2.54 2.76
CA ALA A 75 -0.09 -3.15 2.37
C ALA A 75 1.10 -2.25 2.71
N ALA A 76 0.97 -0.93 2.49
CA ALA A 76 2.00 0.04 2.85
C ALA A 76 2.17 0.19 4.37
N GLU A 77 1.06 0.18 5.11
CA GLU A 77 1.08 0.26 6.59
C GLU A 77 1.78 -0.94 7.21
N ILE A 78 1.45 -2.16 6.76
CA ILE A 78 2.01 -3.39 7.32
C ILE A 78 3.49 -3.51 6.95
N VAL A 79 3.85 -3.28 5.68
CA VAL A 79 5.23 -3.48 5.24
C VAL A 79 6.20 -2.50 5.91
N PHE A 80 5.76 -1.27 6.16
CA PHE A 80 6.57 -0.27 6.85
C PHE A 80 6.71 -0.54 8.35
N VAL A 81 5.64 -0.96 9.04
CA VAL A 81 5.64 -0.99 10.52
C VAL A 81 6.01 -2.36 11.09
N SER A 82 5.79 -3.44 10.35
CA SER A 82 5.95 -4.80 10.88
C SER A 82 7.33 -5.36 10.60
N ASP A 83 8.04 -5.80 11.65
CA ASP A 83 9.25 -6.63 11.51
C ASP A 83 8.92 -8.11 11.28
N LEU A 84 7.72 -8.52 11.68
CA LEU A 84 7.29 -9.92 11.61
C LEU A 84 6.91 -10.31 10.19
N ALA A 85 6.21 -9.42 9.49
CA ALA A 85 5.69 -9.66 8.14
C ALA A 85 6.22 -8.68 7.10
N GLY A 86 6.57 -7.47 7.52
CA GLY A 86 7.07 -6.41 6.66
C GLY A 86 8.59 -6.32 6.70
N THR A 87 9.08 -5.11 6.47
CA THR A 87 10.50 -4.78 6.45
C THR A 87 10.83 -3.69 7.46
N GLY A 88 10.06 -3.53 8.55
CA GLY A 88 10.16 -2.37 9.46
C GLY A 88 11.58 -2.02 9.91
N PHE A 89 12.28 -2.94 10.57
CA PHE A 89 13.65 -2.75 11.02
C PHE A 89 14.63 -2.57 9.85
N GLU A 90 14.35 -3.26 8.75
CA GLU A 90 15.17 -3.21 7.53
C GLU A 90 14.79 -2.03 6.62
N TRP A 91 13.78 -1.22 6.97
CA TRP A 91 13.14 -0.26 6.08
C TRP A 91 14.13 0.81 5.60
N PRO A 92 14.92 1.45 6.48
CA PRO A 92 15.96 2.38 6.02
C PRO A 92 17.02 1.72 5.14
N THR A 93 17.30 0.43 5.35
CA THR A 93 18.35 -0.29 4.61
C THR A 93 17.86 -0.72 3.23
N THR A 94 16.63 -1.20 3.12
CA THR A 94 16.02 -1.72 1.89
C THR A 94 15.48 -0.59 1.00
N THR A 95 15.01 0.50 1.60
CA THR A 95 14.37 1.62 0.86
C THR A 95 15.22 2.88 0.80
N GLY A 96 16.17 3.07 1.72
CA GLY A 96 16.90 4.33 1.90
C GLY A 96 16.06 5.45 2.55
N LEU A 97 14.84 5.15 3.02
CA LEU A 97 13.92 6.13 3.60
C LEU A 97 14.03 6.17 5.13
N ASP A 98 14.02 7.37 5.69
CA ASP A 98 14.01 7.58 7.14
C ASP A 98 12.63 7.25 7.74
N ASP A 99 12.60 6.61 8.91
CA ASP A 99 11.37 6.18 9.58
C ASP A 99 10.47 7.35 9.99
N VAL A 100 11.04 8.43 10.54
CA VAL A 100 10.25 9.58 11.02
C VAL A 100 9.62 10.31 9.84
N VAL A 101 10.38 10.47 8.75
CA VAL A 101 9.87 11.03 7.50
C VAL A 101 8.80 10.11 6.91
N THR A 102 9.05 8.81 6.81
CA THR A 102 8.12 7.82 6.27
C THR A 102 6.80 7.83 7.04
N LEU A 103 6.85 7.78 8.37
CA LEU A 103 5.67 7.80 9.23
C LEU A 103 4.87 9.10 9.05
N ARG A 104 5.54 10.26 8.93
CA ARG A 104 4.86 11.55 8.70
C ARG A 104 4.14 11.56 7.35
N THR A 105 4.79 11.08 6.31
CA THR A 105 4.21 10.97 4.95
C THR A 105 3.05 9.99 4.93
N LEU A 106 3.19 8.82 5.55
CA LEU A 106 2.12 7.82 5.66
C LEU A 106 0.88 8.38 6.38
N ARG A 107 1.08 9.15 7.46
CA ARG A 107 -0.03 9.85 8.15
C ARG A 107 -0.71 10.89 7.23
N GLY A 108 0.03 11.53 6.33
CA GLY A 108 -0.50 12.39 5.27
C GLY A 108 -1.42 11.64 4.32
N ILE A 109 -0.92 10.52 3.78
CA ILE A 109 -1.64 9.62 2.89
C ILE A 109 -2.95 9.13 3.55
N GLN A 110 -2.87 8.63 4.80
CA GLN A 110 -4.04 8.14 5.54
C GLN A 110 -5.14 9.21 5.65
N ARG A 111 -4.78 10.47 5.91
CA ARG A 111 -5.77 11.57 5.98
C ARG A 111 -6.42 11.85 4.63
N LYS A 112 -5.64 11.84 3.55
CA LYS A 112 -6.11 12.11 2.17
C LYS A 112 -7.01 10.99 1.65
N LEU A 113 -6.60 9.74 1.86
CA LEU A 113 -7.36 8.56 1.44
C LEU A 113 -8.55 8.25 2.35
N GLY A 114 -8.61 8.81 3.56
CA GLY A 114 -9.61 8.43 4.56
C GLY A 114 -11.06 8.45 4.09
N LYS A 115 -11.45 9.38 3.19
CA LYS A 115 -12.80 9.39 2.60
C LYS A 115 -13.02 8.31 1.54
N VAL A 116 -11.96 7.97 0.79
CA VAL A 116 -11.98 6.96 -0.28
C VAL A 116 -12.11 5.56 0.32
N VAL A 117 -11.36 5.29 1.39
CA VAL A 117 -11.25 3.94 1.97
C VAL A 117 -12.19 3.69 3.15
N ARG A 118 -12.96 4.68 3.60
CA ARG A 118 -13.82 4.59 4.80
C ARG A 118 -14.73 3.37 4.82
N ALA A 119 -15.25 2.96 3.67
CA ALA A 119 -16.14 1.81 3.55
C ALA A 119 -15.50 0.48 3.96
N TYR A 120 -14.16 0.41 3.92
CA TYR A 120 -13.36 -0.78 4.23
C TYR A 120 -12.78 -0.77 5.65
N TYR A 121 -13.03 0.25 6.48
CA TYR A 121 -12.50 0.28 7.85
C TYR A 121 -13.01 -0.90 8.67
N GLY A 122 -12.07 -1.65 9.26
CA GLY A 122 -12.37 -2.88 10.02
C GLY A 122 -12.93 -4.02 9.17
N LYS A 123 -12.89 -3.91 7.84
CA LYS A 123 -13.36 -4.92 6.90
C LYS A 123 -12.22 -5.31 5.97
N ARG A 124 -12.28 -6.54 5.46
CA ARG A 124 -11.36 -6.94 4.41
C ARG A 124 -11.65 -6.13 3.13
N PRO A 125 -10.62 -5.64 2.42
CA PRO A 125 -10.74 -5.12 1.06
C PRO A 125 -11.05 -6.25 0.05
N SER A 126 -12.06 -7.07 0.30
CA SER A 126 -12.65 -7.93 -0.73
C SER A 126 -13.58 -7.07 -1.59
N GLU A 127 -13.82 -7.47 -2.83
CA GLU A 127 -14.86 -6.84 -3.66
C GLU A 127 -16.15 -6.72 -2.83
N ALA A 128 -16.63 -5.48 -2.70
CA ALA A 128 -17.87 -5.16 -1.99
C ALA A 128 -19.08 -5.50 -2.84
#